data_AF-A0A6L7LHP3-F1
#
_entry.id   AF-A0A6L7LHP3-F1
#
_cell.length_a   1.000
_cell.length_b   1.000
_cell.length_c   1.000
_cell.angle_alpha   90.00
_cell.angle_beta   90.00
_cell.angle_gamma   90.00
#
_symmetry.space_group_name_H-M   'P 1'
#
loop_
_entity.id
_entity.type
_entity.pdbx_description
1 polymer ?
#
loop_
_entity_poly.entity_id
_entity_poly.type
_entity_poly.pdbx_seq_one_letter_code
_entity_poly.pdbx_strand_id
1 'polypeptide(L)'
;MTEQCEDLEAQLDELFRELDEIAALAKLRKEHTYVEDMIKLLLPRRNGMRRLHVIDDLEKQRQELGLPIPEKFEQTVQSAYNQNCIDSAVFQRRLRRHPDLVAPFHSPGGKGSGKWAVNPEQARDWLKRRKRDLQ
;
A
#
# COMPACT_ATOMS: atom_id res chain seq x y z
N MET A 1 -10.05 37.55 32.61
CA MET A 1 -10.60 36.18 32.65
C MET A 1 -11.18 35.73 31.32
N THR A 2 -11.50 36.63 30.38
CA THR A 2 -12.00 36.29 29.03
C THR A 2 -10.90 35.75 28.10
N GLU A 3 -9.69 36.31 28.12
CA GLU A 3 -8.57 35.87 27.25
C GLU A 3 -8.12 34.41 27.45
N GLN A 4 -8.27 33.86 28.65
CA GLN A 4 -7.90 32.46 28.92
C GLN A 4 -8.90 31.45 28.34
N CYS A 5 -10.16 31.84 28.10
CA CYS A 5 -11.13 30.97 27.43
C CYS A 5 -10.91 30.93 25.92
N GLU A 6 -10.59 32.08 25.31
CA GLU A 6 -10.37 32.19 23.86
C GLU A 6 -9.12 31.42 23.40
N ASP A 7 -8.04 31.42 24.18
CA ASP A 7 -6.82 30.64 23.90
C ASP A 7 -7.07 29.12 24.02
N LEU A 8 -7.90 28.70 24.98
CA LEU A 8 -8.25 27.29 25.16
C LEU A 8 -9.14 26.77 24.03
N GLU A 9 -10.10 27.58 23.58
CA GLU A 9 -10.96 27.27 22.44
C GLU A 9 -10.14 27.12 21.15
N ALA A 10 -9.19 28.03 20.90
CA ALA A 10 -8.30 27.95 19.75
C ALA A 10 -7.41 26.69 19.77
N GLN A 11 -6.90 26.31 20.95
CA GLN A 11 -6.11 25.07 21.12
C GLN A 11 -6.94 23.81 20.88
N LEU A 12 -8.20 23.79 21.34
CA LEU A 12 -9.12 22.68 21.09
C LEU A 12 -9.45 22.54 19.60
N ASP A 13 -9.73 23.66 18.92
CA ASP A 13 -10.02 23.68 17.49
C ASP A 13 -8.83 23.21 16.64
N GLU A 14 -7.60 23.51 17.05
CA GLU A 14 -6.39 22.98 16.41
C GLU A 14 -6.28 21.46 16.59
N LEU A 15 -6.49 20.97 17.82
CA LEU A 15 -6.49 19.54 18.15
C LEU A 15 -7.55 18.76 17.36
N PHE A 16 -8.76 19.31 17.21
CA PHE A 16 -9.80 18.67 16.40
C PHE A 16 -9.41 18.62 14.92
N ARG A 17 -8.82 19.68 14.37
CA ARG A 17 -8.32 19.69 12.99
C ARG A 17 -7.22 18.64 12.78
N GLU A 18 -6.26 18.53 13.70
CA GLU A 18 -5.24 17.47 13.63
C GLU A 18 -5.84 16.06 13.67
N LEU A 19 -6.84 15.83 14.52
CA LEU A 19 -7.52 14.53 14.61
C LEU A 19 -8.27 14.18 13.32
N ASP A 20 -8.97 15.15 12.73
CA ASP A 20 -9.68 14.96 11.46
C ASP A 20 -8.71 14.66 10.32
N GLU A 21 -7.56 15.34 10.28
CA GLU A 21 -6.49 15.06 9.33
C GLU A 21 -5.93 13.64 9.51
N ILE A 22 -5.66 13.21 10.74
CA ILE A 22 -5.19 11.85 11.03
C ILE A 22 -6.22 10.81 10.58
N ALA A 23 -7.50 11.05 10.86
CA ALA A 23 -8.59 10.16 10.47
C ALA A 23 -8.73 10.08 8.94
N ALA A 24 -8.66 11.22 8.24
CA ALA A 24 -8.66 11.28 6.79
C ALA A 24 -7.48 10.52 6.18
N LEU A 25 -6.27 10.69 6.73
CA LEU A 25 -5.07 9.97 6.31
C LEU A 25 -5.20 8.45 6.54
N ALA A 26 -5.77 8.03 7.67
CA ALA A 26 -6.01 6.62 7.97
C ALA A 26 -6.99 6.00 6.97
N LYS A 27 -8.07 6.71 6.64
CA LYS A 27 -9.04 6.31 5.62
C LYS A 27 -8.39 6.18 4.24
N LEU A 28 -7.62 7.18 3.82
CA LEU A 28 -6.87 7.15 2.55
C LEU A 28 -5.92 5.96 2.47
N ARG A 29 -5.20 5.63 3.56
CA ARG A 29 -4.31 4.45 3.60
C ARG A 29 -5.08 3.13 3.48
N LYS A 30 -6.28 3.05 4.06
CA LYS A 30 -7.16 1.86 3.98
C LYS A 30 -7.72 1.68 2.57
N GLU A 31 -8.06 2.77 1.89
CA GLU A 31 -8.61 2.78 0.53
C GLU A 31 -7.52 2.59 -0.54
N HIS A 32 -6.32 3.13 -0.32
CA HIS A 32 -5.18 3.09 -1.26
C HIS A 32 -3.98 2.34 -0.70
N THR A 33 -4.14 1.02 -0.54
CA THR A 33 -2.99 0.19 -0.15
C THR A 33 -2.00 0.07 -1.31
N TYR A 34 -0.71 0.09 -0.98
CA TYR A 34 0.38 -0.15 -1.94
C TYR A 34 0.19 -1.44 -2.75
N VAL A 35 -0.45 -2.46 -2.16
CA VAL A 35 -0.69 -3.74 -2.85
C VAL A 35 -1.67 -3.57 -4.00
N GLU A 36 -2.78 -2.85 -3.82
CA GLU A 36 -3.71 -2.60 -4.92
C GLU A 36 -3.12 -1.68 -5.98
N ASP A 37 -2.42 -0.61 -5.56
CA ASP A 37 -1.78 0.31 -6.50
C ASP A 37 -0.75 -0.45 -7.37
N MET A 38 0.08 -1.30 -6.76
CA MET A 38 0.99 -2.20 -7.48
C MET A 38 0.26 -3.17 -8.41
N ILE A 39 -0.85 -3.77 -7.97
CA ILE A 39 -1.65 -4.65 -8.83
C ILE A 39 -2.13 -3.88 -10.06
N LYS A 40 -2.74 -2.70 -9.88
CA LYS A 40 -3.25 -1.88 -11.00
C LYS A 40 -2.13 -1.51 -11.98
N LEU A 41 -0.96 -1.15 -11.47
CA LEU A 41 0.19 -0.77 -12.28
C LEU A 41 0.80 -1.95 -13.06
N LEU A 42 0.91 -3.12 -12.43
CA LEU A 42 1.59 -4.28 -13.00
C LEU A 42 0.66 -5.19 -13.82
N LEU A 43 -0.65 -5.20 -13.55
CA LEU A 43 -1.62 -6.09 -14.21
C LEU A 43 -1.64 -5.95 -15.74
N PRO A 44 -1.53 -4.75 -16.34
CA PRO A 44 -1.43 -4.60 -17.80
C PRO A 44 -0.10 -5.13 -18.38
N ARG A 45 0.94 -5.31 -17.54
CA ARG A 45 2.31 -5.60 -17.97
C ARG A 45 2.67 -7.06 -17.70
N ARG A 46 2.26 -7.96 -18.61
CA ARG A 46 2.44 -9.43 -18.47
C ARG A 46 3.87 -9.87 -18.16
N ASN A 47 4.86 -9.17 -18.70
CA ASN A 47 6.28 -9.51 -18.48
C ASN A 47 6.83 -9.01 -17.15
N GLY A 48 6.04 -8.29 -16.35
CA GLY A 48 6.49 -7.56 -15.17
C GLY A 48 7.31 -6.32 -15.51
N MET A 49 7.79 -5.66 -14.46
CA MET A 49 8.57 -4.42 -14.53
C MET A 49 9.76 -4.48 -13.57
N ARG A 50 10.84 -3.73 -13.87
CA ARG A 50 11.95 -3.55 -12.93
C ARG A 50 11.46 -2.84 -11.67
N ARG A 51 11.95 -3.27 -10.51
CA ARG A 51 11.61 -2.72 -9.19
C ARG A 51 11.66 -1.20 -9.19
N LEU A 52 12.78 -0.63 -9.65
CA LEU A 52 13.00 0.82 -9.66
C LEU A 52 11.85 1.55 -10.36
N HIS A 53 11.51 1.12 -11.57
CA HIS A 53 10.42 1.73 -12.33
C HIS A 53 9.05 1.53 -11.67
N VAL A 54 8.81 0.42 -10.96
CA VAL A 54 7.56 0.24 -10.22
C VAL A 54 7.44 1.26 -9.09
N ILE A 55 8.54 1.49 -8.37
CA ILE A 55 8.58 2.46 -7.28
C ILE A 55 8.39 3.87 -7.84
N ASP A 56 9.12 4.23 -8.90
CA ASP A 56 9.02 5.55 -9.54
C ASP A 56 7.61 5.82 -10.09
N ASP A 57 7.01 4.86 -10.79
CA ASP A 57 5.66 4.98 -11.35
C ASP A 57 4.60 5.08 -10.23
N LEU A 58 4.76 4.33 -9.13
CA LEU A 58 3.88 4.43 -7.96
C LEU A 58 4.01 5.77 -7.24
N GLU A 59 5.23 6.27 -7.09
CA GLU A 59 5.48 7.55 -6.44
C GLU A 59 4.78 8.66 -7.21
N LYS A 60 4.99 8.72 -8.54
CA LYS A 60 4.30 9.67 -9.43
C LYS A 60 2.79 9.55 -9.35
N GLN A 61 2.26 8.34 -9.45
CA GLN A 61 0.82 8.09 -9.34
C GLN A 61 0.25 8.61 -8.02
N ARG A 62 0.97 8.43 -6.90
CA ARG A 62 0.54 8.90 -5.59
C ARG A 62 0.63 10.41 -5.46
N GLN A 63 1.66 11.04 -6.03
CA GLN A 63 1.77 12.51 -6.10
C GLN A 63 0.58 13.10 -6.88
N GLU A 64 0.26 12.55 -8.05
CA GLU A 64 -0.85 12.99 -8.89
C GLU A 64 -2.21 12.87 -8.19
N LEU A 65 -2.39 11.86 -7.35
CA LEU A 65 -3.60 11.62 -6.58
C LEU A 65 -3.63 12.37 -5.24
N GLY A 66 -2.60 13.15 -4.89
CA GLY A 66 -2.49 13.82 -3.59
C GLY A 66 -2.39 12.84 -2.41
N LEU A 67 -1.91 11.61 -2.66
CA LEU A 67 -1.79 10.58 -1.63
C LEU A 67 -0.49 10.76 -0.83
N PRO A 68 -0.48 10.46 0.48
CA PRO A 68 0.72 10.58 1.30
C PRO A 68 1.86 9.69 0.81
N ILE A 69 3.08 10.25 0.84
CA ILE A 69 4.35 9.58 0.53
C ILE A 69 5.24 9.63 1.78
N PRO A 70 5.41 8.52 2.51
CA PRO A 70 6.30 8.48 3.67
C PRO A 70 7.76 8.66 3.26
N GLU A 71 8.58 9.20 4.16
CA GLU A 71 10.03 9.36 3.98
C GLU A 71 10.73 8.05 3.54
N LYS A 72 10.24 6.92 4.06
CA LYS A 72 10.71 5.56 3.75
C LYS A 72 9.87 4.89 2.67
N PHE A 73 9.55 5.61 1.59
CA PHE A 73 8.64 5.15 0.54
C PHE A 73 9.08 3.83 -0.11
N GLU A 74 10.29 3.79 -0.68
CA GLU A 74 10.83 2.58 -1.35
C GLU A 74 10.78 1.37 -0.42
N GLN A 75 11.19 1.54 0.84
CA GLN A 75 11.23 0.46 1.83
C GLN A 75 9.82 -0.03 2.18
N THR A 76 8.86 0.89 2.22
CA THR A 76 7.44 0.58 2.47
C THR A 76 6.85 -0.22 1.30
N VAL A 77 7.08 0.22 0.06
CA VAL A 77 6.62 -0.48 -1.16
C VAL A 77 7.27 -1.87 -1.26
N GLN A 78 8.59 -1.95 -1.04
CA GLN A 78 9.34 -3.21 -1.03
C GLN A 78 8.82 -4.17 0.04
N SER A 79 8.48 -3.68 1.23
CA SER A 79 7.88 -4.47 2.31
C SER A 79 6.50 -4.99 1.91
N ALA A 80 5.63 -4.13 1.35
CA ALA A 80 4.32 -4.52 0.86
C ALA A 80 4.40 -5.61 -0.22
N TYR A 81 5.34 -5.47 -1.16
CA TYR A 81 5.62 -6.50 -2.17
C TYR A 81 6.06 -7.81 -1.53
N ASN A 82 7.07 -7.78 -0.65
CA ASN A 82 7.60 -8.98 0.01
C ASN A 82 6.56 -9.70 0.88
N GLN A 83 5.61 -8.97 1.44
CA GLN A 83 4.52 -9.54 2.22
C GLN A 83 3.45 -10.23 1.36
N ASN A 84 3.43 -10.03 0.04
CA ASN A 84 2.40 -10.53 -0.88
C ASN A 84 2.98 -11.22 -2.15
N CYS A 85 4.28 -11.48 -2.16
CA CYS A 85 4.98 -12.13 -3.26
C CYS A 85 5.28 -13.59 -2.94
N ILE A 86 4.88 -14.51 -3.82
CA ILE A 86 5.04 -15.95 -3.59
C ILE A 86 6.50 -16.36 -3.40
N ASP A 87 7.44 -15.68 -4.06
CA ASP A 87 8.88 -16.01 -3.97
C ASP A 87 9.57 -15.42 -2.72
N SER A 88 8.85 -14.64 -1.92
CA SER A 88 9.39 -14.00 -0.72
C SER A 88 9.38 -14.93 0.48
N ALA A 89 10.50 -15.00 1.19
CA ALA A 89 10.60 -15.73 2.46
C ALA A 89 9.59 -15.22 3.52
N VAL A 90 9.25 -13.93 3.47
CA VAL A 90 8.26 -13.32 4.38
C VAL A 90 6.87 -13.88 4.09
N PHE A 91 6.47 -13.91 2.83
CA PHE A 91 5.18 -14.49 2.42
C PHE A 91 5.13 -15.99 2.73
N GLN A 92 6.17 -16.75 2.37
CA GLN A 92 6.24 -18.19 2.61
C GLN A 92 6.07 -18.54 4.09
N ARG A 93 6.63 -17.73 5.00
CA ARG A 93 6.42 -17.90 6.46
C ARG A 93 4.97 -17.68 6.88
N ARG A 94 4.28 -16.69 6.29
CA ARG A 94 2.86 -16.41 6.55
C ARG A 94 1.96 -17.50 5.98
N LEU A 95 2.25 -17.96 4.76
CA LEU A 95 1.49 -19.00 4.08
C LEU A 95 1.43 -20.30 4.90
N ARG A 96 2.52 -20.67 5.59
CA ARG A 96 2.53 -21.83 6.50
C ARG A 96 1.53 -21.71 7.67
N ARG A 97 1.24 -20.49 8.11
CA ARG A 97 0.28 -20.20 9.20
C ARG A 97 -1.14 -19.99 8.68
N HIS A 98 -1.26 -19.52 7.44
CA HIS A 98 -2.52 -19.17 6.78
C HIS A 98 -2.49 -19.71 5.35
N PRO A 99 -2.79 -21.01 5.15
CA PRO A 99 -2.68 -21.68 3.84
C PRO A 99 -3.62 -21.12 2.77
N ASP A 100 -4.64 -20.38 3.17
CA ASP A 100 -5.63 -19.74 2.30
C ASP A 100 -5.15 -18.39 1.72
N LEU A 101 -3.98 -17.89 2.13
CA LEU A 101 -3.42 -16.63 1.62
C LEU A 101 -3.16 -16.68 0.12
N VAL A 102 -3.48 -15.56 -0.53
CA VAL A 102 -3.29 -15.34 -1.97
C VAL A 102 -2.06 -14.46 -2.19
N ALA A 103 -1.13 -14.91 -3.03
CA ALA A 103 0.02 -14.13 -3.47
C ALA A 103 -0.23 -13.54 -4.88
N PRO A 104 -0.65 -12.27 -4.98
CA PRO A 104 -0.82 -11.64 -6.29
C PRO A 104 0.51 -11.43 -7.03
N PHE A 105 1.65 -11.40 -6.33
CA PHE A 105 2.95 -11.07 -6.93
C PHE A 105 3.89 -12.27 -7.06
N HIS A 106 4.77 -12.20 -8.06
CA HIS A 106 5.89 -13.12 -8.27
C HIS A 106 7.04 -12.42 -9.00
N SER A 107 8.21 -13.04 -9.02
CA SER A 107 9.44 -12.54 -9.62
C SER A 107 9.79 -13.38 -10.86
N PRO A 108 9.57 -12.91 -12.10
CA PRO A 108 9.71 -13.73 -13.31
C PRO A 108 11.11 -14.31 -13.54
N GLY A 109 12.16 -13.64 -13.07
CA GLY A 109 13.54 -14.12 -13.13
C GLY A 109 13.99 -14.86 -11.87
N GLY A 110 13.05 -15.25 -11.01
CA GLY A 110 13.33 -15.79 -9.69
C GLY A 110 13.70 -14.73 -8.65
N LYS A 111 14.01 -15.22 -7.45
CA LYS A 111 14.39 -14.40 -6.29
C LYS A 111 15.62 -13.56 -6.60
N GLY A 112 15.55 -12.26 -6.33
CA GLY A 112 16.68 -11.33 -6.53
C GLY A 112 16.81 -10.78 -7.96
N SER A 113 15.95 -11.18 -8.90
CA SER A 113 15.98 -10.68 -10.29
C SER A 113 15.71 -9.17 -10.45
N GLY A 114 15.25 -8.50 -9.38
CA GLY A 114 14.85 -7.10 -9.40
C GLY A 114 13.68 -6.81 -10.34
N LYS A 115 12.95 -7.85 -10.77
CA LYS A 115 11.77 -7.73 -11.63
C LYS A 115 10.54 -8.23 -10.88
N TRP A 116 9.49 -7.44 -10.88
CA TRP A 116 8.23 -7.71 -10.20
C TRP A 116 7.12 -7.91 -11.22
N ALA A 117 6.26 -8.87 -10.98
CA ALA A 117 5.11 -9.15 -11.83
C ALA A 117 3.90 -9.55 -10.99
N VAL A 118 2.75 -9.50 -11.65
CA VAL A 118 1.46 -9.92 -11.08
C VAL A 118 1.01 -11.21 -11.75
N ASN A 119 0.54 -12.17 -10.96
CA ASN A 119 -0.28 -13.25 -11.48
C ASN A 119 -1.73 -12.73 -11.63
N PRO A 120 -2.29 -12.66 -12.85
CA PRO A 120 -3.58 -12.02 -13.07
C PRO A 120 -4.75 -12.66 -12.33
N GLU A 121 -4.76 -13.98 -12.19
CA GLU A 121 -5.82 -14.71 -11.51
C GLU A 121 -5.77 -14.45 -10.00
N GLN A 122 -4.59 -14.61 -9.41
CA GLN A 122 -4.36 -14.37 -7.99
C GLN A 122 -4.61 -12.90 -7.62
N ALA A 123 -4.26 -11.94 -8.50
CA ALA A 123 -4.57 -10.53 -8.28
C ALA A 123 -6.08 -10.25 -8.28
N ARG A 124 -6.85 -10.86 -9.18
CA ARG A 124 -8.31 -10.71 -9.19
C ARG A 124 -8.92 -11.26 -7.90
N ASP A 125 -8.46 -12.41 -7.44
CA ASP A 125 -8.96 -13.03 -6.21
C ASP A 125 -8.56 -12.23 -4.96
N TRP A 126 -7.36 -11.68 -4.94
CA TRP A 126 -6.93 -10.74 -3.90
C TRP A 126 -7.83 -9.49 -3.86
N LEU A 127 -8.09 -8.87 -5.00
CA LEU A 127 -8.97 -7.70 -5.10
C LEU A 127 -10.41 -8.01 -4.66
N LYS A 128 -10.94 -9.19 -5.00
CA LYS A 128 -12.26 -9.64 -4.52
C LYS A 128 -12.30 -9.80 -3.00
N ARG A 129 -11.28 -10.42 -2.40
CA ARG A 129 -11.17 -10.59 -0.94
C ARG A 129 -11.15 -9.24 -0.24
N ARG A 130 -10.28 -8.33 -0.70
CA ARG A 130 -10.18 -6.99 -0.11
C ARG A 130 -11.49 -6.21 -0.19
N LYS A 131 -12.24 -6.31 -1.29
CA LYS A 131 -13.56 -5.67 -1.41
C LYS A 131 -14.54 -6.17 -0.34
N ARG A 132 -14.47 -7.45 0.04
CA ARG A 132 -15.30 -8.00 1.13
C ARG A 132 -14.84 -7.50 2.50
N ASP A 133 -13.54 -7.34 2.72
CA ASP A 133 -12.99 -6.87 4.01
C ASP A 133 -13.23 -5.37 4.27
N LEU A 134 -13.60 -4.62 3.22
CA LEU A 134 -13.95 -3.20 3.31
C LEU A 134 -15.46 -2.94 3.50
N GLN A 135 -16.30 -3.98 3.34
CA GLN A 135 -17.75 -3.94 3.60
C GLN A 135 -18.03 -4.20 5.08
#